data_AF-G4HEL0-F1
#
_entry.id   AF-G4HEL0-F1
#
_cell.length_a   1.000
_cell.length_b   1.000
_cell.length_c   1.000
_cell.angle_alpha   90.00
_cell.angle_beta   90.00
_cell.angle_gamma   90.00
#
_symmetry.space_group_name_H-M   'P 1'
#
loop_
_entity.id
_entity.type
_entity.pdbx_description
1 polymer ?
#
loop_
_entity_poly.entity_id
_entity_poly.type
_entity_poly.pdbx_seq_one_letter_code
_entity_poly.pdbx_strand_id
1 'polypeptide(L)'
;MDKWKAIFSSAGAVLVPVFDFMYGEGEAVIAIMTALLFFIIMDWLSGVRAAKRDNTYGSRYGLDGVARTFFILLLPAGGHLLDVVFKLPGIIFGALAIGTLYHVVQSMTANSIRAGWGDHLPLPVLNAIIEWVKSELDKKIQRAEQRKGGAAE
;
A
#
# COMPACT_ATOMS: atom_id res chain seq x y z
N MET A 1 20.73 -2.30 -31.61
CA MET A 1 20.20 -2.16 -30.23
C MET A 1 20.47 -3.44 -29.47
N ASP A 2 21.01 -3.35 -28.26
CA ASP A 2 21.16 -4.51 -27.37
C ASP A 2 19.79 -5.16 -27.16
N LYS A 3 19.70 -6.49 -27.27
CA LYS A 3 18.45 -7.24 -27.08
C LYS A 3 17.79 -6.90 -25.74
N TRP A 4 18.59 -6.71 -24.69
CA TRP A 4 18.13 -6.25 -23.38
C TRP A 4 17.49 -4.86 -23.42
N LYS A 5 18.14 -3.89 -24.08
CA LYS A 5 17.58 -2.54 -24.23
C LYS A 5 16.25 -2.58 -24.98
N ALA A 6 16.14 -3.39 -26.02
CA ALA A 6 14.89 -3.55 -26.78
C ALA A 6 13.76 -4.12 -25.89
N ILE A 7 14.04 -5.15 -25.08
CA ILE A 7 13.07 -5.76 -24.15
C ILE A 7 12.62 -4.75 -23.10
N PHE A 8 13.56 -4.07 -22.43
CA PHE A 8 13.22 -3.07 -21.40
C PHE A 8 12.48 -1.87 -22.00
N SER A 9 12.86 -1.41 -23.18
CA SER A 9 12.15 -0.32 -23.86
C SER A 9 10.74 -0.72 -24.25
N SER A 10 10.53 -1.95 -24.74
CA SER A 10 9.19 -2.41 -25.10
C SER A 10 8.29 -2.62 -23.88
N ALA A 11 8.86 -3.12 -22.77
CA ALA A 11 8.11 -3.28 -21.52
C ALA A 11 7.74 -1.92 -20.94
N GLY A 12 8.68 -0.97 -20.90
CA GLY A 12 8.44 0.41 -20.43
C GLY A 12 7.36 1.13 -21.25
N ALA A 13 7.37 0.96 -22.58
CA ALA A 13 6.39 1.57 -23.47
C ALA A 13 4.93 1.13 -23.21
N VAL A 14 4.73 -0.03 -22.56
CA VAL A 14 3.40 -0.53 -22.18
C VAL A 14 3.10 -0.27 -20.71
N LEU A 15 4.06 -0.55 -19.82
CA LEU A 15 3.85 -0.48 -18.38
C LEU A 15 3.74 0.95 -17.85
N VAL A 16 4.51 1.89 -18.40
CA VAL A 16 4.48 3.29 -17.94
C VAL A 16 3.12 3.93 -18.23
N PRO A 17 2.57 3.88 -19.47
CA PRO A 17 1.22 4.42 -19.72
C PRO A 17 0.12 3.77 -18.91
N VAL A 18 0.21 2.45 -18.65
CA VAL A 18 -0.76 1.75 -17.80
C VAL A 18 -0.65 2.24 -16.35
N PHE A 19 0.57 2.44 -15.85
CA PHE A 19 0.81 2.97 -14.51
C PHE A 19 0.26 4.39 -14.38
N ASP A 20 0.59 5.28 -15.32
CA ASP A 20 0.15 6.68 -15.32
C ASP A 20 -1.38 6.76 -15.42
N PHE A 21 -2.00 5.91 -16.25
CA PHE A 21 -3.47 5.82 -16.33
C PHE A 21 -4.11 5.34 -15.02
N MET A 22 -3.50 4.36 -14.35
CA MET A 22 -4.09 3.77 -13.14
C MET A 22 -3.89 4.65 -11.92
N TYR A 23 -2.71 5.23 -11.72
CA TYR A 23 -2.33 5.89 -10.48
C TYR A 23 -2.14 7.41 -10.61
N GLY A 24 -2.06 7.91 -11.83
CA GLY A 24 -1.75 9.30 -12.14
C GLY A 24 -0.26 9.55 -12.33
N GLU A 25 0.05 10.79 -12.70
CA GLU A 25 1.41 11.25 -12.94
C GLU A 25 1.95 12.10 -11.78
N GLY A 26 3.27 12.22 -11.69
CA GLY A 26 3.95 13.16 -10.80
C GLY A 26 4.81 12.53 -9.72
N GLU A 27 5.73 13.32 -9.16
CA GLU A 27 6.74 12.86 -8.21
C GLU A 27 6.11 12.25 -6.95
N ALA A 28 5.03 12.84 -6.43
CA ALA A 28 4.32 12.33 -5.27
C ALA A 28 3.69 10.94 -5.52
N VAL A 29 3.11 10.72 -6.71
CA VAL A 29 2.53 9.42 -7.10
C VAL A 29 3.64 8.36 -7.20
N ILE A 30 4.75 8.70 -7.87
CA ILE A 30 5.89 7.79 -8.00
C ILE A 30 6.45 7.45 -6.62
N ALA A 31 6.63 8.44 -5.74
CA ALA A 31 7.18 8.23 -4.41
C ALA A 31 6.29 7.32 -3.55
N ILE A 32 4.97 7.57 -3.51
CA ILE A 32 4.05 6.77 -2.67
C ILE A 32 3.87 5.35 -3.22
N MET A 33 3.79 5.19 -4.55
CA MET A 33 3.68 3.86 -5.16
C MET A 33 4.99 3.07 -5.03
N THR A 34 6.14 3.73 -5.08
CA THR A 34 7.44 3.11 -4.80
C THR A 34 7.53 2.67 -3.34
N ALA A 35 7.08 3.50 -2.39
CA ALA A 35 7.01 3.13 -0.97
C ALA A 35 6.07 1.94 -0.75
N LEU A 36 4.89 1.95 -1.37
CA LEU A 36 3.95 0.83 -1.32
C LEU A 36 4.58 -0.47 -1.83
N LEU A 37 5.20 -0.44 -3.01
CA LEU A 37 5.88 -1.60 -3.57
C LEU A 37 6.98 -2.12 -2.64
N PHE A 38 7.80 -1.22 -2.11
CA PHE A 38 8.86 -1.55 -1.17
C PHE A 38 8.34 -2.27 0.08
N PHE A 39 7.31 -1.71 0.73
CA PHE A 39 6.75 -2.32 1.94
C PHE A 39 5.95 -3.59 1.66
N ILE A 40 5.32 -3.72 0.48
CA ILE A 40 4.71 -4.98 0.03
C ILE A 40 5.78 -6.05 -0.11
N ILE A 41 6.92 -5.76 -0.74
CA ILE A 41 8.02 -6.73 -0.87
C ILE A 41 8.49 -7.16 0.52
N MET A 42 8.68 -6.22 1.46
CA MET A 42 9.04 -6.54 2.84
C MET A 42 7.98 -7.41 3.54
N ASP A 43 6.70 -7.10 3.37
CA ASP A 43 5.59 -7.89 3.91
C ASP A 43 5.57 -9.32 3.36
N TRP A 44 5.85 -9.50 2.07
CA TRP A 44 5.96 -10.82 1.46
C TRP A 44 7.15 -11.61 1.99
N LEU A 45 8.32 -10.97 2.15
CA LEU A 45 9.51 -11.61 2.70
C LEU A 45 9.26 -12.09 4.13
N SER A 46 8.72 -11.24 4.99
CA SER A 46 8.40 -11.59 6.37
C SER A 46 7.24 -12.58 6.45
N GLY A 47 6.20 -12.43 5.63
CA GLY A 47 5.03 -13.30 5.57
C GLY A 47 5.37 -14.72 5.14
N VAL A 48 6.18 -14.90 4.11
CA VAL A 48 6.67 -16.22 3.68
C VAL A 48 7.50 -16.87 4.79
N ARG A 49 8.38 -16.10 5.46
CA ARG A 49 9.19 -16.63 6.57
C ARG A 49 8.34 -17.04 7.76
N ALA A 50 7.34 -16.22 8.12
CA ALA A 50 6.36 -16.51 9.16
C ALA A 50 5.55 -17.77 8.85
N ALA A 51 4.99 -17.88 7.65
CA ALA A 51 4.21 -19.04 7.23
C ALA A 51 5.04 -20.34 7.28
N LYS A 52 6.32 -20.28 6.88
CA LYS A 52 7.25 -21.42 7.00
C LYS A 52 7.51 -21.80 8.46
N ARG A 53 7.70 -20.81 9.35
CA ARG A 53 7.93 -21.05 10.79
C ARG A 53 6.69 -21.64 11.46
N ASP A 54 5.52 -21.17 11.08
CA ASP A 54 4.23 -21.58 11.63
C ASP A 54 3.72 -22.90 10.98
N ASN A 55 4.48 -23.51 10.06
CA ASN A 55 4.08 -24.68 9.28
C ASN A 55 2.75 -24.52 8.51
N THR A 56 2.44 -23.29 8.09
CA THR A 56 1.23 -22.94 7.32
C THR A 56 1.52 -22.57 5.87
N TYR A 57 2.79 -22.68 5.44
CA TYR A 57 3.18 -22.40 4.06
C TYR A 57 2.62 -23.45 3.09
N GLY A 58 1.94 -23.00 2.04
CA GLY A 58 1.37 -23.87 1.00
C GLY A 58 1.01 -23.11 -0.27
N SER A 59 0.66 -23.83 -1.34
CA SER A 59 0.29 -23.24 -2.64
C SER A 59 -0.86 -22.25 -2.53
N ARG A 60 -1.85 -22.57 -1.70
CA ARG A 60 -2.99 -21.70 -1.40
C ARG A 60 -2.58 -20.37 -0.77
N TYR A 61 -1.59 -20.40 0.14
CA TYR A 61 -1.05 -19.17 0.73
C TYR A 61 -0.47 -18.24 -0.36
N GLY A 62 0.28 -18.80 -1.31
CA GLY A 62 0.84 -18.03 -2.42
C GLY A 62 -0.22 -17.46 -3.36
N LEU A 63 -1.15 -18.28 -3.84
CA LEU A 63 -2.21 -17.85 -4.76
C LEU A 63 -3.14 -16.81 -4.13
N ASP A 64 -3.62 -17.07 -2.91
CA ASP A 64 -4.50 -16.15 -2.19
C ASP A 64 -3.75 -14.86 -1.82
N GLY A 65 -2.45 -14.96 -1.53
CA GLY A 65 -1.59 -13.81 -1.29
C GLY A 65 -1.48 -12.90 -2.51
N VAL A 66 -1.18 -13.46 -3.69
CA VAL A 66 -1.03 -12.67 -4.93
C VAL A 66 -2.33 -11.96 -5.29
N ALA A 67 -3.46 -12.68 -5.25
CA ALA A 67 -4.77 -12.11 -5.53
C ALA A 67 -5.11 -10.96 -4.56
N ARG A 68 -4.80 -11.13 -3.27
CA ARG A 68 -5.00 -10.10 -2.24
C ARG A 68 -4.14 -8.87 -2.48
N THR A 69 -2.84 -9.04 -2.72
CA THR A 69 -1.94 -7.91 -2.99
C THR A 69 -2.38 -7.15 -4.24
N PHE A 70 -2.77 -7.86 -5.30
CA PHE A 70 -3.31 -7.24 -6.51
C PHE A 70 -4.56 -6.41 -6.19
N PHE A 71 -5.53 -6.97 -5.47
CA PHE A 71 -6.75 -6.26 -5.07
C PHE A 71 -6.44 -5.01 -4.22
N ILE A 72 -5.51 -5.10 -3.28
CA ILE A 72 -5.09 -3.98 -2.44
C ILE A 72 -4.49 -2.85 -3.30
N LEU A 73 -3.66 -3.18 -4.29
CA LEU A 73 -3.07 -2.21 -5.22
C LEU A 73 -4.08 -1.56 -6.16
N LEU A 74 -5.30 -2.11 -6.31
CA LEU A 74 -6.39 -1.47 -7.02
C LEU A 74 -7.06 -0.35 -6.21
N LEU A 75 -6.89 -0.30 -4.88
CA LEU A 75 -7.51 0.76 -4.06
C LEU A 75 -6.96 2.15 -4.40
N PRO A 76 -5.63 2.39 -4.43
CA PRO A 76 -5.09 3.68 -4.87
C PRO A 76 -5.48 3.99 -6.32
N ALA A 77 -5.48 2.97 -7.20
CA ALA A 77 -5.88 3.16 -8.59
C ALA A 77 -7.33 3.63 -8.73
N GLY A 78 -8.26 2.98 -8.02
CA GLY A 78 -9.64 3.42 -7.93
C GLY A 78 -9.77 4.83 -7.37
N GLY A 79 -8.93 5.19 -6.40
CA GLY A 79 -8.86 6.56 -5.87
C GLY A 79 -8.48 7.59 -6.92
N HIS A 80 -7.45 7.32 -7.73
CA HIS A 80 -7.05 8.18 -8.82
C HIS A 80 -8.17 8.33 -9.87
N LEU A 81 -8.79 7.22 -10.28
CA LEU A 81 -9.89 7.26 -11.25
C LEU A 81 -11.07 8.09 -10.72
N LEU A 82 -11.40 8.01 -9.43
CA LEU A 82 -12.41 8.85 -8.81
C LEU A 82 -11.98 10.33 -8.76
N ASP A 83 -10.72 10.62 -8.45
CA ASP A 83 -10.21 11.99 -8.51
C ASP A 83 -10.35 12.58 -9.92
N VAL A 84 -10.10 11.79 -10.98
CA VAL A 84 -10.30 12.21 -12.37
C VAL A 84 -11.78 12.49 -12.65
N VAL A 85 -12.69 11.61 -12.24
CA VAL A 85 -14.14 11.80 -12.42
C VAL A 85 -14.63 13.08 -11.73
N PHE A 86 -14.18 13.32 -10.51
CA PHE A 86 -14.61 14.46 -9.69
C PHE A 86 -13.75 15.73 -9.87
N LYS A 87 -12.73 15.69 -10.74
CA LYS A 87 -11.77 16.77 -10.98
C LYS A 87 -11.07 17.24 -9.69
N LEU A 88 -10.70 16.29 -8.84
CA LEU A 88 -10.00 16.53 -7.58
C LEU A 88 -8.48 16.46 -7.78
N PRO A 89 -7.70 17.21 -6.97
CA PRO A 89 -6.23 17.24 -7.08
C PRO A 89 -5.57 16.05 -6.37
N GLY A 90 -6.02 14.82 -6.65
CA GLY A 90 -5.42 13.59 -6.09
C GLY A 90 -5.77 13.29 -4.62
N ILE A 91 -6.89 13.83 -4.12
CA ILE A 91 -7.27 13.72 -2.70
C ILE A 91 -7.66 12.28 -2.36
N ILE A 92 -8.48 11.64 -3.20
CA ILE A 92 -8.98 10.28 -2.96
C ILE A 92 -7.84 9.26 -3.16
N PHE A 93 -7.02 9.43 -4.20
CA PHE A 93 -5.78 8.70 -4.42
C PHE A 93 -4.90 8.77 -3.18
N GLY A 94 -4.58 9.98 -2.71
CA GLY A 94 -3.71 10.16 -1.55
C GLY A 94 -4.26 9.48 -0.30
N ALA A 95 -5.57 9.60 -0.03
CA ALA A 95 -6.21 8.95 1.10
C ALA A 95 -6.13 7.41 1.01
N LEU A 96 -6.47 6.83 -0.13
CA LEU A 96 -6.44 5.37 -0.32
C LEU A 96 -5.01 4.82 -0.38
N ALA A 97 -4.06 5.55 -0.96
CA ALA A 97 -2.65 5.18 -0.99
C ALA A 97 -2.04 5.18 0.42
N ILE A 98 -2.27 6.22 1.20
CA ILE A 98 -1.78 6.31 2.59
C ILE A 98 -2.44 5.24 3.47
N GLY A 99 -3.76 5.06 3.37
CA GLY A 99 -4.48 4.03 4.11
C GLY A 99 -4.00 2.61 3.76
N THR A 100 -3.72 2.38 2.47
CA THR A 100 -3.13 1.12 2.02
C THR A 100 -1.73 0.93 2.59
N LEU A 101 -0.88 1.95 2.52
CA LEU A 101 0.49 1.90 3.04
C LEU A 101 0.51 1.62 4.54
N TYR A 102 -0.37 2.28 5.29
CA TYR A 102 -0.58 2.05 6.71
C TYR A 102 -0.84 0.55 7.01
N HIS A 103 -1.79 -0.07 6.32
CA HIS A 103 -2.11 -1.48 6.52
C HIS A 103 -0.99 -2.43 6.07
N VAL A 104 -0.28 -2.11 4.99
CA VAL A 104 0.88 -2.89 4.54
C VAL A 104 1.99 -2.85 5.59
N VAL A 105 2.30 -1.68 6.16
CA VAL A 105 3.32 -1.55 7.22
C VAL A 105 2.91 -2.32 8.48
N GLN A 106 1.63 -2.29 8.85
CA GLN A 106 1.10 -3.11 9.96
C GLN A 106 1.26 -4.60 9.70
N SER A 107 0.85 -5.09 8.52
CA SER A 107 1.00 -6.49 8.10
C SER A 107 2.46 -6.91 8.14
N MET A 108 3.35 -6.09 7.56
CA MET A 108 4.78 -6.34 7.49
C MET A 108 5.38 -6.48 8.89
N THR A 109 4.99 -5.59 9.81
CA THR A 109 5.47 -5.60 11.20
C THR A 109 5.00 -6.87 11.92
N ALA A 110 3.71 -7.22 11.80
CA ALA A 110 3.14 -8.41 12.42
C ALA A 110 3.77 -9.71 11.88
N ASN A 111 3.94 -9.79 10.56
CA ASN A 111 4.59 -10.91 9.88
C ASN A 111 6.07 -11.02 10.28
N SER A 112 6.76 -9.91 10.46
CA SER A 112 8.16 -9.92 10.91
C SER A 112 8.32 -10.42 12.35
N ILE A 113 7.39 -10.07 13.25
CA ILE A 113 7.36 -10.61 14.61
C ILE A 113 7.12 -12.13 14.57
N ARG A 114 6.13 -12.60 13.80
CA ARG A 114 5.87 -14.04 13.62
C ARG A 114 7.06 -14.77 13.01
N ALA A 115 7.75 -14.15 12.05
CA ALA A 115 8.97 -14.66 11.44
C ALA A 115 10.14 -14.82 12.44
N GLY A 116 10.07 -14.17 13.61
CA GLY A 116 11.11 -14.18 14.64
C GLY A 116 12.12 -13.05 14.49
N TRP A 117 11.78 -11.99 13.76
CA TRP A 117 12.64 -10.84 13.52
C TRP A 117 12.36 -9.67 14.47
N GLY A 118 11.47 -9.85 15.45
CA GLY A 118 11.08 -8.80 16.39
C GLY A 118 12.27 -8.11 17.05
N ASP A 119 13.27 -8.88 17.51
CA ASP A 119 14.45 -8.34 18.20
C ASP A 119 15.40 -7.54 17.29
N HIS A 120 15.27 -7.68 15.97
CA HIS A 120 16.11 -7.01 14.97
C HIS A 120 15.44 -5.78 14.37
N LEU A 121 14.15 -5.58 14.67
CA LEU A 121 13.37 -4.47 14.17
C LEU A 121 13.23 -3.38 15.24
N PRO A 122 13.22 -2.10 14.85
CA PRO A 122 12.92 -1.00 15.76
C PRO A 122 11.41 -0.95 16.05
N LEU A 123 10.87 -1.99 16.68
CA LEU A 123 9.43 -2.14 16.95
C LEU A 123 8.81 -0.93 17.67
N PRO A 124 9.46 -0.29 18.68
CA PRO A 124 8.90 0.91 19.29
C PRO A 124 8.69 2.05 18.30
N VAL A 125 9.60 2.21 17.34
CA VAL A 125 9.52 3.25 16.30
C VAL A 125 8.42 2.92 15.30
N LEU A 126 8.37 1.67 14.83
CA LEU A 126 7.33 1.22 13.90
C LEU A 126 5.93 1.36 14.51
N ASN A 127 5.77 0.95 15.77
CA ASN A 127 4.51 1.08 16.49
C ASN A 127 4.14 2.55 16.70
N ALA A 128 5.08 3.42 17.08
CA ALA A 128 4.83 4.85 17.22
C ALA A 128 4.35 5.49 15.90
N ILE A 129 4.95 5.11 14.76
CA ILE A 129 4.51 5.59 13.44
C ILE A 129 3.10 5.10 13.13
N ILE A 130 2.81 3.81 13.32
CA ILE A 130 1.50 3.20 13.10
C ILE A 130 0.44 3.89 13.98
N GLU A 131 0.71 4.05 15.27
CA GLU A 131 -0.20 4.70 16.21
C GLU A 131 -0.44 6.18 15.87
N TRP A 132 0.61 6.90 15.47
CA TRP A 132 0.49 8.28 15.03
C TRP A 132 -0.44 8.40 13.81
N VAL A 133 -0.21 7.59 12.76
CA VAL A 133 -1.07 7.57 11.56
C VAL A 133 -2.50 7.22 11.92
N LYS A 134 -2.71 6.19 12.77
CA LYS A 134 -4.04 5.82 13.24
C LYS A 134 -4.73 6.98 13.96
N SER A 135 -4.04 7.66 14.86
CA SER A 135 -4.60 8.78 15.62
C SER A 135 -5.02 9.94 14.70
N GLU A 136 -4.27 10.18 13.63
CA GLU A 136 -4.59 11.23 12.66
C GLU A 136 -5.80 10.85 11.79
N LEU A 137 -5.91 9.57 11.40
CA LEU A 137 -7.09 9.03 10.73
C LEU A 137 -8.35 9.14 11.62
N ASP A 138 -8.26 8.68 12.87
CA ASP A 138 -9.36 8.73 13.84
C ASP A 138 -9.84 10.18 14.08
N LYS A 139 -8.90 11.13 14.24
CA LYS A 139 -9.24 12.56 14.37
C LYS A 139 -9.96 13.11 13.14
N LYS A 140 -9.54 12.72 11.93
CA LYS A 140 -10.21 13.16 10.70
C LYS A 140 -11.61 12.57 10.57
N ILE A 141 -11.79 11.30 10.94
CA ILE A 141 -13.10 10.64 10.96
C ILE A 141 -14.03 11.33 11.97
N GLN A 142 -13.58 11.53 13.22
CA GLN A 142 -14.36 12.21 14.26
C GLN A 142 -14.76 13.63 13.86
N ARG A 143 -13.84 14.40 13.25
CA ARG A 143 -14.17 15.75 12.74
C ARG A 143 -15.22 15.70 11.62
N ALA A 144 -15.17 14.69 10.75
CA ALA A 144 -16.18 14.52 9.70
C ALA A 144 -17.54 14.15 10.29
N GLU A 145 -17.59 13.32 11.33
CA GLU A 145 -18.81 12.93 12.04
C GLU A 145 -19.43 14.11 12.81
N GLN A 146 -18.62 14.88 13.54
CA GLN A 146 -19.08 16.08 14.25
C GLN A 146 -19.72 17.11 13.31
N ARG A 147 -19.18 17.27 12.09
CA ARG A 147 -19.76 18.14 11.06
C ARG A 147 -21.08 17.62 10.50
N LYS A 148 -21.32 16.30 10.49
CA LYS A 148 -22.61 15.71 10.12
C LYS A 148 -23.64 15.87 11.23
N GLY A 149 -23.23 15.74 12.50
CA GLY A 149 -24.11 15.92 13.66
C GLY A 149 -24.57 17.37 13.87
N GLY A 150 -23.69 18.36 13.67
CA GLY A 150 -24.03 19.79 13.81
C GLY A 150 -24.79 20.40 12.63
N ALA A 151 -25.08 19.64 11.57
CA ALA A 151 -25.92 20.09 10.45
C ALA A 151 -27.39 19.62 10.61
N ALA A 152 -27.71 18.90 11.68
CA ALA A 152 -29.04 18.37 11.99
C ALA A 152 -29.72 19.08 13.17
N GLU A 153 -29.11 20.15 13.70
CA GLU A 153 -29.71 21.13 14.62
C GLU A 153 -29.87 22.49 13.92
#